data_AF-A0A3S5AZ79-F1
#
_entry.id   AF-A0A3S5AZ79-F1
#
_cell.length_a   1.000
_cell.length_b   1.000
_cell.length_c   1.000
_cell.angle_alpha   90.00
_cell.angle_beta   90.00
_cell.angle_gamma   90.00
#
_symmetry.space_group_name_H-M   'P 1'
#
loop_
_entity.id
_entity.type
_entity.pdbx_description
1 polymer ?
#
loop_
_entity_poly.entity_id
_entity_poly.type
_entity_poly.pdbx_seq_one_letter_code
_entity_poly.pdbx_strand_id
1 'polypeptide(L)'
;MDDYPRSSHPTDEERHLDLRCWMTVFAKLVARIAHLVSQLEPGDLSDHTLSLLQDFGQSSLRKKTEEATNLASIYRTWADVLLRSDLLDDLHWSSSKKRFSDWGLHTDYAKLVDPPLVHSTYYVPLLQDIKRIRLVTGEPRAQLVTSAFGYLSLFPLLLRLLPPDSPHLLDILSDLSEPHLLWSPHGLRSLSLDSVWYAAPNTQDDPAYWRGAIWINMNYLAWRALRYYSTIAAPAEASASGPRAVSGRSDSFITTKAAYLADQLSRGVVRTVLGELRRTGFFWEQFNDTTGRGQRAHPFSGWTSLVVLMMSSEPLS
;
A
#
# COMPACT_ATOMS: atom_id res chain seq x y z
N MET A 1 -8.44 2.64 -4.15
CA MET A 1 -7.47 3.14 -5.15
C MET A 1 -8.11 2.91 -6.50
N ASP A 2 -9.02 3.80 -6.88
CA ASP A 2 -10.19 3.45 -7.72
C ASP A 2 -9.82 3.21 -9.19
N ASP A 3 -8.96 4.04 -9.75
CA ASP A 3 -8.45 3.93 -11.13
C ASP A 3 -7.01 3.40 -11.19
N TYR A 4 -6.48 2.85 -10.08
CA TYR A 4 -5.14 2.27 -10.06
C TYR A 4 -5.07 1.12 -11.09
N PRO A 5 -4.09 1.10 -12.01
CA PRO A 5 -4.06 0.09 -13.07
C PRO A 5 -3.87 -1.33 -12.50
N ARG A 6 -4.76 -2.25 -12.89
CA ARG A 6 -4.68 -3.68 -12.57
C ARG A 6 -4.71 -4.52 -13.86
N SER A 7 -5.09 -5.79 -13.76
CA SER A 7 -5.28 -6.65 -14.92
C SER A 7 -6.19 -5.98 -15.96
N SER A 8 -5.76 -6.00 -17.22
CA SER A 8 -6.50 -5.34 -18.30
C SER A 8 -7.78 -6.10 -18.65
N HIS A 9 -7.80 -7.42 -18.46
CA HIS A 9 -8.94 -8.29 -18.71
C HIS A 9 -9.27 -8.99 -17.39
N PRO A 10 -10.30 -8.52 -16.67
CA PRO A 10 -10.64 -9.10 -15.38
C PRO A 10 -11.07 -10.56 -15.48
N THR A 11 -10.63 -11.38 -14.53
CA THR A 11 -10.98 -12.80 -14.42
C THR A 11 -11.03 -13.23 -12.96
N ASP A 12 -11.64 -14.38 -12.67
CA ASP A 12 -11.69 -14.95 -11.31
C ASP A 12 -10.33 -15.50 -10.83
N GLU A 13 -9.32 -15.51 -11.70
CA GLU A 13 -7.97 -16.01 -11.39
C GLU A 13 -7.01 -14.91 -10.90
N GLU A 14 -7.46 -13.65 -10.87
CA GLU A 14 -6.63 -12.53 -10.44
C GLU A 14 -6.12 -12.67 -9.00
N ARG A 15 -4.89 -12.20 -8.78
CA ARG A 15 -4.28 -12.14 -7.45
C ARG A 15 -3.89 -10.71 -7.13
N HIS A 16 -4.59 -10.12 -6.16
CA HIS A 16 -4.39 -8.74 -5.73
C HIS A 16 -3.43 -8.68 -4.52
N LEU A 17 -2.27 -8.09 -4.72
CA LEU A 17 -1.19 -7.99 -3.75
C LEU A 17 -1.60 -7.20 -2.51
N ASP A 18 -2.24 -6.05 -2.71
CA ASP A 18 -2.68 -5.17 -1.64
C ASP A 18 -3.73 -5.85 -0.76
N LEU A 19 -4.69 -6.56 -1.36
CA LEU A 19 -5.67 -7.36 -0.62
C LEU A 19 -5.00 -8.45 0.23
N ARG A 20 -4.06 -9.21 -0.34
CA ARG A 20 -3.28 -10.21 0.42
C ARG A 20 -2.57 -9.57 1.62
N CYS A 21 -1.96 -8.41 1.42
CA CYS A 21 -1.26 -7.68 2.49
C CYS A 21 -2.23 -7.20 3.58
N TRP A 22 -3.41 -6.68 3.22
CA TRP A 22 -4.45 -6.31 4.18
C TRP A 22 -4.99 -7.51 4.96
N MET A 23 -5.24 -8.63 4.28
CA MET A 23 -5.69 -9.86 4.94
C MET A 23 -4.64 -10.40 5.93
N THR A 24 -3.36 -10.19 5.64
CA THR A 24 -2.26 -10.51 6.56
C THR A 24 -2.37 -9.69 7.85
N VAL A 25 -2.54 -8.37 7.72
CA VAL A 25 -2.70 -7.47 8.87
C VAL A 25 -3.98 -7.79 9.66
N PHE A 26 -5.08 -8.05 8.95
CA PHE A 26 -6.35 -8.45 9.55
C PHE A 26 -6.21 -9.73 10.39
N ALA A 27 -5.64 -10.79 9.83
CA ALA A 27 -5.45 -12.06 10.54
C ALA A 27 -4.59 -11.88 11.81
N LYS A 28 -3.49 -11.10 11.71
CA LYS A 28 -2.65 -10.79 12.88
C LYS A 28 -3.41 -10.03 13.96
N LEU A 29 -4.21 -9.03 13.57
CA LEU A 29 -4.98 -8.21 14.50
C LEU A 29 -6.05 -9.04 15.21
N VAL A 30 -6.82 -9.84 14.45
CA VAL A 30 -7.85 -10.71 15.02
C VAL A 30 -7.24 -11.74 15.96
N ALA A 31 -6.12 -12.37 15.57
CA ALA A 31 -5.41 -13.31 16.45
C ALA A 31 -4.98 -12.64 17.77
N ARG A 32 -4.47 -11.40 17.71
CA ARG A 32 -4.07 -10.64 18.91
C ARG A 32 -5.26 -10.26 19.78
N ILE A 33 -6.34 -9.74 19.20
CA ILE A 33 -7.55 -9.36 19.95
C ILE A 33 -8.16 -10.61 20.60
N ALA A 34 -8.30 -11.70 19.84
CA ALA A 34 -8.85 -12.96 20.35
C ALA A 34 -7.97 -13.53 21.47
N HIS A 35 -6.64 -13.43 21.36
CA HIS A 35 -5.75 -13.82 22.45
C HIS A 35 -5.94 -12.96 23.70
N LEU A 36 -6.08 -11.64 23.57
CA LEU A 36 -6.36 -10.76 24.72
C LEU A 36 -7.69 -11.10 25.38
N VAL A 37 -8.74 -11.33 24.59
CA VAL A 37 -10.06 -11.75 25.11
C VAL A 37 -9.96 -13.11 25.81
N SER A 38 -9.13 -14.02 25.31
CA SER A 38 -8.95 -15.35 25.91
C SER A 38 -8.27 -15.32 27.28
N GLN A 39 -7.64 -14.21 27.66
CA GLN A 39 -7.00 -14.03 28.98
C GLN A 39 -7.89 -13.32 30.00
N LEU A 40 -9.11 -12.93 29.63
CA LEU A 40 -9.99 -12.20 30.54
C LEU A 40 -10.53 -13.11 31.65
N GLU A 41 -10.27 -12.72 32.90
CA GLU A 41 -10.92 -13.31 34.07
C GLU A 41 -12.06 -12.42 34.58
N PRO A 42 -13.06 -12.97 35.31
CA PRO A 42 -14.15 -12.16 35.85
C PRO A 42 -13.70 -10.96 36.69
N GLY A 43 -12.53 -11.06 37.36
CA GLY A 43 -11.97 -10.00 38.19
C GLY A 43 -11.32 -8.84 37.41
N ASP A 44 -11.07 -9.01 36.10
CA ASP A 44 -10.47 -7.97 35.25
C ASP A 44 -11.52 -6.99 34.70
N LEU A 45 -12.81 -7.30 34.87
CA LEU A 45 -13.92 -6.57 34.26
C LEU A 45 -14.58 -5.64 35.28
N SER A 46 -14.88 -4.40 34.87
CA SER A 46 -15.65 -3.48 35.71
C SER A 46 -17.06 -4.02 35.97
N ASP A 47 -17.67 -3.64 37.09
CA ASP A 47 -19.06 -4.00 37.41
C ASP A 47 -20.05 -3.61 36.29
N HIS A 48 -19.80 -2.49 35.60
CA HIS A 48 -20.58 -2.07 34.44
C HIS A 48 -20.41 -3.02 33.24
N THR A 49 -19.18 -3.45 32.96
CA THR A 49 -18.89 -4.42 31.89
C THR A 49 -19.46 -5.79 32.22
N LEU A 50 -19.35 -6.23 33.48
CA LEU A 50 -19.98 -7.45 33.97
C LEU A 50 -21.50 -7.37 33.84
N SER A 51 -22.11 -6.20 34.10
CA SER A 51 -23.55 -5.96 33.90
C SER A 51 -23.98 -6.01 32.43
N LEU A 52 -23.21 -5.46 31.49
CA LEU A 52 -23.45 -5.64 30.05
C LEU A 52 -23.30 -7.11 29.61
N LEU A 53 -22.51 -7.88 30.35
CA LEU A 53 -22.36 -9.33 30.17
C LEU A 53 -23.34 -10.13 31.03
N GLN A 54 -24.16 -9.53 31.90
CA GLN A 54 -25.15 -10.24 32.72
C GLN A 54 -26.30 -10.77 31.86
N ASP A 55 -26.62 -10.11 30.74
CA ASP A 55 -27.49 -10.66 29.69
C ASP A 55 -26.92 -11.96 29.08
N PHE A 56 -25.64 -12.25 29.34
CA PHE A 56 -24.93 -13.44 28.89
C PHE A 56 -24.57 -14.41 30.04
N GLY A 57 -24.49 -13.99 31.31
CA GLY A 57 -24.20 -14.87 32.46
C GLY A 57 -22.74 -15.35 32.60
N GLN A 58 -22.30 -15.76 33.80
CA GLN A 58 -20.92 -16.21 34.06
C GLN A 58 -20.49 -17.43 33.23
N SER A 59 -21.42 -18.33 32.92
CA SER A 59 -21.20 -19.45 32.00
C SER A 59 -20.89 -18.98 30.57
N SER A 60 -21.35 -17.79 30.17
CA SER A 60 -21.02 -17.21 28.87
C SER A 60 -19.66 -16.54 28.82
N LEU A 61 -19.09 -16.03 29.93
CA LEU A 61 -17.74 -15.47 29.87
C LEU A 61 -16.73 -16.59 29.56
N ARG A 62 -16.79 -17.70 30.31
CA ARG A 62 -15.95 -18.88 30.03
C ARG A 62 -16.13 -19.41 28.61
N LYS A 63 -17.37 -19.49 28.12
CA LYS A 63 -17.63 -19.90 26.73
C LYS A 63 -17.01 -18.93 25.72
N LYS A 64 -17.11 -17.61 25.95
CA LYS A 64 -16.50 -16.60 25.08
C LYS A 64 -14.96 -16.62 25.11
N THR A 65 -14.34 -16.90 26.26
CA THR A 65 -12.88 -17.02 26.35
C THR A 65 -12.37 -18.30 25.67
N GLU A 66 -13.12 -19.40 25.74
CA GLU A 66 -12.86 -20.63 24.98
C GLU A 66 -13.00 -20.39 23.46
N GLU A 67 -14.09 -19.76 23.00
CA GLU A 67 -14.28 -19.37 21.59
C GLU A 67 -13.14 -18.45 21.11
N ALA A 68 -12.74 -17.47 21.93
CA ALA A 68 -11.64 -16.57 21.63
C ALA A 68 -10.30 -17.32 21.53
N THR A 69 -10.07 -18.35 22.37
CA THR A 69 -8.88 -19.20 22.26
C THR A 69 -8.82 -19.90 20.90
N ASN A 70 -9.93 -20.46 20.44
CA ASN A 70 -10.01 -21.10 19.12
C ASN A 70 -9.77 -20.11 17.98
N LEU A 71 -10.42 -18.94 18.02
CA LEU A 71 -10.21 -17.88 17.04
C LEU A 71 -8.74 -17.40 17.01
N ALA A 72 -8.12 -17.24 18.18
CA ALA A 72 -6.71 -16.85 18.28
C ALA A 72 -5.77 -17.89 17.65
N SER A 73 -6.13 -19.17 17.68
CA SER A 73 -5.39 -20.25 17.00
C SER A 73 -5.59 -20.19 15.48
N ILE A 74 -6.85 -20.17 15.02
CA ILE A 74 -7.21 -20.17 13.59
C ILE A 74 -6.57 -18.98 12.86
N TYR A 75 -6.73 -17.77 13.40
CA TYR A 75 -6.22 -16.57 12.75
C TYR A 75 -4.70 -16.45 12.81
N ARG A 76 -4.04 -17.07 13.79
CA ARG A 76 -2.58 -17.17 13.83
C ARG A 76 -2.07 -18.06 12.72
N THR A 77 -2.68 -19.22 12.51
CA THR A 77 -2.36 -20.10 11.37
C THR A 77 -2.51 -19.38 10.03
N TRP A 78 -3.60 -18.62 9.85
CA TRP A 78 -3.77 -17.81 8.64
C TRP A 78 -2.73 -16.71 8.50
N ALA A 79 -2.41 -16.00 9.60
CA ALA A 79 -1.36 -14.99 9.59
C ALA A 79 0.00 -15.60 9.22
N ASP A 80 0.34 -16.77 9.75
CA ASP A 80 1.59 -17.48 9.46
C ASP A 80 1.68 -17.86 7.97
N VAL A 81 0.60 -18.41 7.41
CA VAL A 81 0.52 -18.72 5.97
C VAL A 81 0.66 -17.48 5.10
N LEU A 82 0.03 -16.36 5.48
CA LEU A 82 0.09 -15.12 4.70
C LEU A 82 1.41 -14.36 4.87
N LEU A 83 2.13 -14.55 5.97
CA LEU A 83 3.45 -13.95 6.23
C LEU A 83 4.61 -14.69 5.55
N ARG A 84 4.39 -15.92 5.09
CA ARG A 84 5.39 -16.71 4.36
C ARG A 84 5.93 -15.92 3.17
N SER A 85 7.24 -15.63 3.21
CA SER A 85 7.93 -14.85 2.19
C SER A 85 8.06 -15.63 0.88
N ASP A 86 8.30 -16.94 0.95
CA ASP A 86 8.31 -17.81 -0.22
C ASP A 86 6.98 -17.78 -0.98
N LEU A 87 5.85 -17.85 -0.27
CA LEU A 87 4.53 -17.76 -0.89
C LEU A 87 4.24 -16.35 -1.44
N LEU A 88 4.69 -15.29 -0.76
CA LEU A 88 4.56 -13.93 -1.27
C LEU A 88 5.36 -13.77 -2.58
N ASP A 89 6.57 -14.32 -2.63
CA ASP A 89 7.45 -14.26 -3.78
C ASP A 89 6.88 -15.05 -4.96
N ASP A 90 6.49 -16.30 -4.74
CA ASP A 90 5.92 -17.16 -5.77
C ASP A 90 4.68 -16.55 -6.44
N LEU A 91 3.86 -15.84 -5.65
CA LEU A 91 2.59 -15.30 -6.14
C LEU A 91 2.71 -13.91 -6.76
N HIS A 92 3.65 -13.08 -6.28
CA HIS A 92 3.65 -11.64 -6.55
C HIS A 92 5.00 -11.04 -6.93
N TRP A 93 6.13 -11.73 -6.74
CA TRP A 93 7.44 -11.16 -7.05
C TRP A 93 7.82 -11.36 -8.51
N SER A 94 8.17 -10.26 -9.19
CA SER A 94 8.78 -10.31 -10.52
C SER A 94 10.29 -10.29 -10.40
N SER A 95 10.95 -11.42 -10.65
CA SER A 95 12.43 -11.46 -10.64
C SER A 95 13.08 -10.60 -11.73
N SER A 96 12.40 -10.38 -12.86
CA SER A 96 12.92 -9.57 -13.98
C SER A 96 12.79 -8.07 -13.72
N LYS A 97 11.73 -7.64 -13.04
CA LYS A 97 11.46 -6.23 -12.71
C LYS A 97 11.78 -5.84 -11.27
N LYS A 98 12.17 -6.83 -10.45
CA LYS A 98 12.50 -6.70 -9.03
C LYS A 98 11.47 -5.94 -8.21
N ARG A 99 10.20 -6.31 -8.38
CA ARG A 99 9.08 -5.65 -7.70
C ARG A 99 7.92 -6.60 -7.50
N PHE A 100 7.11 -6.32 -6.47
CA PHE A 100 5.84 -6.98 -6.26
C PHE A 100 4.75 -6.41 -7.18
N SER A 101 3.86 -7.27 -7.65
CA SER A 101 2.78 -6.89 -8.58
C SER A 101 1.55 -7.76 -8.40
N ASP A 102 0.42 -7.25 -8.86
CA ASP A 102 -0.76 -8.07 -9.10
C ASP A 102 -0.48 -9.07 -10.23
N TRP A 103 -1.25 -10.16 -10.25
CA TRP A 103 -1.25 -11.12 -11.35
C TRP A 103 -2.64 -11.19 -11.98
N GLY A 104 -2.69 -11.33 -13.31
CA GLY A 104 -3.94 -11.54 -14.05
C GLY A 104 -3.74 -11.64 -15.56
N LEU A 105 -4.85 -11.71 -16.28
CA LEU A 105 -4.88 -11.72 -17.75
C LEU A 105 -4.66 -10.30 -18.31
N HIS A 106 -3.41 -9.97 -18.62
CA HIS A 106 -2.98 -8.59 -18.83
C HIS A 106 -2.32 -8.34 -20.20
N THR A 107 -2.52 -7.13 -20.74
CA THR A 107 -1.79 -6.54 -21.87
C THR A 107 -1.64 -5.02 -21.64
N ASP A 108 -0.44 -4.49 -21.85
CA ASP A 108 -0.18 -3.05 -21.82
C ASP A 108 -0.75 -2.34 -23.07
N TYR A 109 -1.12 -3.12 -24.10
CA TYR A 109 -1.59 -2.62 -25.39
C TYR A 109 -3.09 -2.32 -25.38
N ALA A 110 -3.55 -1.60 -24.36
CA ALA A 110 -4.92 -1.10 -24.23
C ALA A 110 -4.90 0.41 -24.00
N LYS A 111 -5.58 1.16 -24.87
CA LYS A 111 -5.64 2.63 -24.80
C LYS A 111 -7.03 3.16 -25.13
N LEU A 112 -7.32 4.36 -24.64
CA LEU A 112 -8.54 5.09 -24.94
C LEU A 112 -8.34 5.90 -26.23
N VAL A 113 -9.17 5.67 -27.25
CA VAL A 113 -9.09 6.34 -28.57
C VAL A 113 -10.43 6.94 -28.97
N ASP A 114 -10.39 7.98 -29.79
CA ASP A 114 -11.59 8.47 -30.46
C ASP A 114 -12.06 7.40 -31.47
N PRO A 115 -13.37 7.06 -31.50
CA PRO A 115 -13.88 6.12 -32.47
C PRO A 115 -13.69 6.67 -33.90
N PRO A 116 -13.52 5.79 -34.91
CA PRO A 116 -13.40 6.23 -36.29
C PRO A 116 -14.65 7.02 -36.69
N LEU A 117 -14.47 8.21 -37.27
CA LEU A 117 -15.56 9.02 -37.79
C LEU A 117 -16.19 8.30 -38.97
N VAL A 118 -17.35 7.66 -38.76
CA VAL A 118 -18.15 7.14 -39.86
C VAL A 118 -18.77 8.35 -40.57
N HIS A 119 -18.26 8.71 -41.75
CA HIS A 119 -18.92 9.68 -42.62
C HIS A 119 -20.25 9.07 -43.11
N SER A 120 -21.31 9.25 -42.33
CA SER A 120 -22.67 9.07 -42.82
C SER A 120 -23.04 10.31 -43.62
N THR A 121 -23.44 10.15 -44.88
CA THR A 121 -23.98 11.22 -45.72
C THR A 121 -25.26 11.86 -45.16
N TYR A 122 -25.82 11.31 -44.08
CA TYR A 122 -27.09 11.74 -43.50
C TYR A 122 -27.02 12.16 -42.03
N TYR A 123 -25.86 12.06 -41.38
CA TYR A 123 -25.74 12.40 -39.96
C TYR A 123 -24.31 12.82 -39.61
N VAL A 124 -24.13 14.07 -39.19
CA VAL A 124 -22.91 14.51 -38.51
C VAL A 124 -23.25 14.49 -37.02
N PRO A 125 -22.72 13.54 -36.23
CA PRO A 125 -22.89 13.58 -34.78
C PRO A 125 -22.34 14.91 -34.26
N LEU A 126 -23.05 15.56 -33.33
CA LEU A 126 -22.47 16.64 -32.55
C LEU A 126 -21.18 16.11 -31.92
N LEU A 127 -20.05 16.83 -32.06
CA LEU A 127 -18.74 16.43 -31.53
C LEU A 127 -18.78 16.09 -30.02
N GLN A 128 -19.80 16.60 -29.30
CA GLN A 128 -20.04 16.37 -27.87
C GLN A 128 -20.53 14.95 -27.55
N ASP A 129 -21.03 14.18 -28.52
CA ASP A 129 -21.57 12.82 -28.29
C ASP A 129 -20.55 11.70 -28.59
N ILE A 130 -19.34 12.05 -29.04
CA ILE A 130 -18.31 11.08 -29.37
C ILE A 130 -17.64 10.58 -28.09
N LYS A 131 -18.14 9.47 -27.54
CA LYS A 131 -17.49 8.77 -26.42
C LYS A 131 -16.28 8.00 -26.91
N ARG A 132 -15.13 8.25 -26.27
CA ARG A 132 -13.92 7.46 -26.54
C ARG A 132 -14.12 5.99 -26.23
N ILE A 133 -13.51 5.13 -27.05
CA ILE A 133 -13.58 3.68 -26.93
C ILE A 133 -12.23 3.11 -26.47
N ARG A 134 -12.29 2.02 -25.71
CA ARG A 134 -11.10 1.25 -25.36
C ARG A 134 -10.70 0.38 -26.55
N LEU A 135 -9.51 0.63 -27.09
CA LEU A 135 -8.90 -0.19 -28.15
C LEU A 135 -7.81 -1.08 -27.55
N VAL A 136 -7.92 -2.39 -27.78
CA VAL A 136 -6.92 -3.39 -27.40
C VAL A 136 -6.23 -3.88 -28.67
N THR A 137 -4.91 -3.70 -28.76
CA THR A 137 -4.12 -4.04 -29.97
C THR A 137 -3.14 -5.18 -29.76
N GLY A 138 -3.02 -5.71 -28.53
CA GLY A 138 -2.15 -6.83 -28.22
C GLY A 138 -2.88 -7.87 -27.37
N GLU A 139 -2.65 -9.14 -27.66
CA GLU A 139 -3.28 -10.25 -26.95
C GLU A 139 -2.89 -10.26 -25.46
N PRO A 140 -3.86 -10.40 -24.54
CA PRO A 140 -3.56 -10.50 -23.12
C PRO A 140 -2.98 -11.86 -22.77
N ARG A 141 -2.09 -11.86 -21.77
CA ARG A 141 -1.42 -13.05 -21.25
C ARG A 141 -1.54 -13.11 -19.74
N ALA A 142 -1.59 -14.31 -19.20
CA ALA A 142 -1.54 -14.54 -17.76
C ALA A 142 -0.15 -14.19 -17.22
N GLN A 143 -0.02 -13.06 -16.52
CA GLN A 143 1.26 -12.50 -16.11
C GLN A 143 1.16 -11.57 -14.90
N LEU A 144 2.31 -11.24 -14.31
CA LEU A 144 2.42 -10.15 -13.34
C LEU A 144 2.29 -8.79 -14.04
N VAL A 145 1.45 -7.91 -13.50
CA VAL A 145 1.18 -6.56 -14.03
C VAL A 145 2.26 -5.57 -13.59
N THR A 146 3.48 -5.79 -14.10
CA THR A 146 4.68 -5.05 -13.64
C THR A 146 4.78 -3.60 -14.13
N SER A 147 3.98 -3.25 -15.14
CA SER A 147 3.85 -1.90 -15.71
C SER A 147 3.08 -0.93 -14.81
N ALA A 148 2.36 -1.43 -13.81
CA ALA A 148 1.61 -0.66 -12.82
C ALA A 148 2.41 -0.39 -11.53
N PHE A 149 3.72 -0.13 -11.64
CA PHE A 149 4.58 0.12 -10.48
C PHE A 149 4.17 1.43 -9.77
N GLY A 150 3.91 1.33 -8.47
CA GLY A 150 3.32 2.41 -7.68
C GLY A 150 3.04 1.97 -6.25
N TYR A 151 2.10 2.63 -5.59
CA TYR A 151 1.73 2.32 -4.20
C TYR A 151 1.38 0.84 -4.00
N LEU A 152 0.70 0.21 -4.96
CA LEU A 152 0.34 -1.21 -4.90
C LEU A 152 1.57 -2.10 -4.69
N SER A 153 2.63 -1.86 -5.46
CA SER A 153 3.88 -2.62 -5.39
C SER A 153 4.61 -2.47 -4.05
N LEU A 154 4.30 -1.42 -3.28
CA LEU A 154 4.93 -1.13 -2.00
C LEU A 154 4.20 -1.78 -0.81
N PHE A 155 3.02 -2.39 -0.98
CA PHE A 155 2.21 -2.89 0.15
C PHE A 155 2.96 -3.80 1.15
N PRO A 156 3.82 -4.74 0.71
CA PRO A 156 4.66 -5.51 1.64
C PRO A 156 5.55 -4.64 2.53
N LEU A 157 6.12 -3.55 1.98
CA LEU A 157 6.87 -2.55 2.76
C LEU A 157 5.92 -1.72 3.65
N LEU A 158 4.88 -1.13 3.06
CA LEU A 158 3.96 -0.18 3.72
C LEU A 158 3.33 -0.77 4.99
N LEU A 159 3.01 -2.07 4.96
CA LEU A 159 2.42 -2.79 6.08
C LEU A 159 3.45 -3.57 6.93
N ARG A 160 4.75 -3.39 6.65
CA ARG A 160 5.88 -3.99 7.38
C ARG A 160 5.78 -5.52 7.43
N LEU A 161 5.50 -6.12 6.27
CA LEU A 161 5.32 -7.57 6.12
C LEU A 161 6.61 -8.26 5.65
N LEU A 162 7.63 -7.50 5.25
CA LEU A 162 8.93 -8.05 4.86
C LEU A 162 9.80 -8.27 6.11
N PRO A 163 10.50 -9.41 6.22
CA PRO A 163 11.58 -9.58 7.18
C PRO A 163 12.66 -8.49 7.01
N PRO A 164 13.33 -8.02 8.09
CA PRO A 164 14.40 -7.02 7.98
C PRO A 164 15.59 -7.46 7.11
N ASP A 165 15.83 -8.76 7.02
CA ASP A 165 16.85 -9.42 6.19
C ASP A 165 16.34 -9.82 4.79
N SER A 166 15.11 -9.43 4.43
CA SER A 166 14.55 -9.73 3.11
C SER A 166 15.40 -9.12 2.00
N PRO A 167 15.81 -9.91 0.98
CA PRO A 167 16.59 -9.39 -0.14
C PRO A 167 15.84 -8.30 -0.92
N HIS A 168 14.50 -8.39 -0.96
CA HIS A 168 13.63 -7.47 -1.68
C HIS A 168 13.57 -6.07 -1.05
N LEU A 169 13.90 -5.95 0.23
CA LEU A 169 13.88 -4.66 0.92
C LEU A 169 14.87 -3.69 0.28
N LEU A 170 16.06 -4.18 -0.07
CA LEU A 170 17.07 -3.35 -0.73
C LEU A 170 16.64 -2.90 -2.13
N ASP A 171 16.00 -3.78 -2.90
CA ASP A 171 15.47 -3.44 -4.23
C ASP A 171 14.39 -2.35 -4.10
N ILE A 172 13.44 -2.50 -3.16
CA ILE A 172 12.38 -1.50 -2.92
C ILE A 172 12.96 -0.15 -2.46
N LEU A 173 13.90 -0.14 -1.51
CA LEU A 173 14.54 1.09 -1.06
C LEU A 173 15.33 1.77 -2.19
N SER A 174 15.84 0.99 -3.14
CA SER A 174 16.53 1.52 -4.33
C SER A 174 15.56 2.16 -5.30
N ASP A 175 14.44 1.52 -5.61
CA ASP A 175 13.41 2.12 -6.45
C ASP A 175 12.80 3.39 -5.79
N LEU A 176 12.66 3.42 -4.47
CA LEU A 176 12.19 4.61 -3.74
C LEU A 176 13.16 5.80 -3.80
N SER A 177 14.45 5.57 -4.05
CA SER A 177 15.41 6.66 -4.25
C SER A 177 15.41 7.25 -5.67
N GLU A 178 14.68 6.65 -6.61
CA GLU A 178 14.72 7.04 -8.03
C GLU A 178 13.66 8.12 -8.39
N PRO A 179 14.07 9.33 -8.82
CA PRO A 179 13.14 10.41 -9.16
C PRO A 179 12.25 10.12 -10.38
N HIS A 180 12.74 9.29 -11.31
CA HIS A 180 12.01 8.86 -12.50
C HIS A 180 10.96 7.77 -12.19
N LEU A 181 10.96 7.22 -10.97
CA LEU A 181 9.93 6.29 -10.52
C LEU A 181 8.92 7.02 -9.65
N LEU A 182 8.91 6.73 -8.35
CA LEU A 182 7.89 7.21 -7.42
C LEU A 182 8.32 8.49 -6.69
N TRP A 183 9.61 8.82 -6.65
CA TRP A 183 10.09 9.90 -5.80
C TRP A 183 9.87 11.30 -6.41
N SER A 184 9.26 12.20 -5.65
CA SER A 184 9.14 13.63 -6.00
C SER A 184 9.53 14.54 -4.83
N PRO A 185 9.80 15.84 -5.08
CA PRO A 185 10.03 16.83 -4.02
C PRO A 185 8.85 17.03 -3.04
N HIS A 186 7.68 16.46 -3.37
CA HIS A 186 6.42 16.67 -2.66
C HIS A 186 5.93 15.41 -1.92
N GLY A 187 6.57 14.27 -2.13
CA GLY A 187 6.15 12.96 -1.64
C GLY A 187 6.29 11.86 -2.70
N LEU A 188 5.92 10.64 -2.34
CA LEU A 188 5.81 9.51 -3.25
C LEU A 188 4.57 9.66 -4.14
N ARG A 189 4.75 9.43 -5.44
CA ARG A 189 3.68 9.34 -6.44
C ARG A 189 2.87 8.07 -6.23
N SER A 190 1.57 8.13 -6.53
CA SER A 190 0.72 6.93 -6.56
C SER A 190 1.13 5.94 -7.64
N LEU A 191 1.63 6.41 -8.77
CA LEU A 191 2.08 5.60 -9.90
C LEU A 191 3.37 6.16 -10.49
N SER A 192 4.27 5.28 -10.93
CA SER A 192 5.57 5.61 -11.53
C SER A 192 5.42 6.44 -12.81
N LEU A 193 6.36 7.36 -13.05
CA LEU A 193 6.42 8.10 -14.32
C LEU A 193 6.67 7.18 -15.52
N ASP A 194 7.34 6.05 -15.29
CA ASP A 194 7.58 5.03 -16.32
C ASP A 194 6.33 4.22 -16.71
N SER A 195 5.22 4.38 -15.96
CA SER A 195 3.99 3.66 -16.26
C SER A 195 3.26 4.30 -17.44
N VAL A 196 2.78 3.46 -18.37
CA VAL A 196 1.96 3.90 -19.51
C VAL A 196 0.63 4.56 -19.09
N TRP A 197 0.21 4.37 -17.84
CA TRP A 197 -1.00 4.97 -17.28
C TRP A 197 -0.73 6.21 -16.42
N TYR A 198 0.52 6.65 -16.27
CA TYR A 198 0.83 7.88 -15.53
C TYR A 198 0.06 9.07 -16.13
N ALA A 199 -0.67 9.78 -15.27
CA ALA A 199 -1.57 10.89 -15.59
C ALA A 199 -2.66 10.58 -16.64
N ALA A 200 -2.81 9.32 -17.07
CA ALA A 200 -3.77 8.93 -18.08
C ALA A 200 -5.19 8.86 -17.48
N PRO A 201 -6.21 9.48 -18.10
CA PRO A 201 -7.58 9.37 -17.62
C PRO A 201 -8.12 7.94 -17.82
N ASN A 202 -9.10 7.54 -17.01
CA ASN A 202 -9.72 6.22 -17.13
C ASN A 202 -10.80 6.18 -18.22
N THR A 203 -11.59 7.26 -18.29
CA THR A 203 -12.58 7.52 -19.34
C THR A 203 -12.44 8.97 -19.80
N GLN A 204 -13.31 9.43 -20.70
CA GLN A 204 -13.33 10.84 -21.09
C GLN A 204 -13.66 11.78 -19.93
N ASP A 205 -14.52 11.33 -19.00
CA ASP A 205 -15.04 12.13 -17.89
C ASP A 205 -14.39 11.79 -16.54
N ASP A 206 -13.55 10.75 -16.49
CA ASP A 206 -12.84 10.29 -15.29
C ASP A 206 -11.33 10.62 -15.39
N PRO A 207 -10.90 11.81 -14.97
CA PRO A 207 -9.49 12.19 -14.97
C PRO A 207 -8.69 11.40 -13.92
N ALA A 208 -7.39 11.22 -14.19
CA ALA A 208 -6.44 10.50 -13.34
C ALA A 208 -6.58 10.86 -11.83
N TYR A 209 -6.62 9.82 -11.00
CA TYR A 209 -6.81 9.95 -9.55
C TYR A 209 -5.68 9.28 -8.77
N TRP A 210 -5.52 7.96 -8.90
CA TRP A 210 -4.44 7.14 -8.33
C TRP A 210 -3.34 6.84 -9.34
N ARG A 211 -3.20 7.69 -10.37
CA ARG A 211 -2.27 7.52 -11.49
C ARG A 211 -1.17 8.59 -11.52
N GLY A 212 -0.64 8.98 -10.36
CA GLY A 212 0.50 9.89 -10.24
C GLY A 212 0.44 10.83 -9.04
N ALA A 213 -0.77 11.28 -8.67
CA ALA A 213 -0.96 12.22 -7.55
C ALA A 213 -0.41 11.66 -6.21
N ILE A 214 -0.09 12.57 -5.29
CA ILE A 214 0.46 12.28 -3.98
C ILE A 214 -0.66 12.23 -2.95
N TRP A 215 -0.67 11.16 -2.15
CA TRP A 215 -1.71 10.88 -1.18
C TRP A 215 -1.10 10.68 0.21
N ILE A 216 -1.58 11.45 1.18
CA ILE A 216 -0.93 11.55 2.51
C ILE A 216 -1.08 10.26 3.32
N ASN A 217 -2.19 9.54 3.21
CA ASN A 217 -2.33 8.21 3.81
C ASN A 217 -1.21 7.23 3.39
N MET A 218 -0.94 7.13 2.08
CA MET A 218 0.06 6.21 1.56
C MET A 218 1.49 6.67 1.87
N ASN A 219 1.73 7.98 1.79
CA ASN A 219 3.01 8.58 2.17
C ASN A 219 3.31 8.43 3.66
N TYR A 220 2.28 8.55 4.52
CA TYR A 220 2.38 8.29 5.95
C TYR A 220 2.77 6.83 6.22
N LEU A 221 2.11 5.86 5.56
CA LEU A 221 2.48 4.44 5.70
C LEU A 221 3.91 4.17 5.25
N ALA A 222 4.34 4.75 4.12
CA ALA A 222 5.71 4.63 3.63
C ALA A 222 6.72 5.19 4.62
N TRP A 223 6.51 6.44 5.08
CA TRP A 223 7.35 7.07 6.09
C TRP A 223 7.43 6.23 7.37
N ARG A 224 6.29 5.75 7.86
CA ARG A 224 6.19 4.92 9.07
C ARG A 224 6.91 3.58 8.89
N ALA A 225 6.87 2.98 7.71
CA ALA A 225 7.62 1.76 7.39
C ALA A 225 9.13 2.02 7.31
N LEU A 226 9.56 3.07 6.60
CA LEU A 226 10.97 3.45 6.49
C LEU A 226 11.61 3.71 7.87
N ARG A 227 10.89 4.39 8.77
CA ARG A 227 11.34 4.56 10.16
C ARG A 227 11.50 3.25 10.90
N TYR A 228 10.59 2.30 10.72
CA TYR A 228 10.70 0.98 11.34
C TYR A 228 11.94 0.23 10.85
N TYR A 229 12.17 0.18 9.53
CA TYR A 229 13.35 -0.47 8.95
C TYR A 229 14.65 0.29 9.21
N SER A 230 14.58 1.56 9.64
CA SER A 230 15.76 2.31 10.08
C SER A 230 16.26 1.94 11.48
N THR A 231 15.42 1.31 12.29
CA THR A 231 15.72 1.01 13.71
C THR A 231 15.79 -0.47 14.04
N ILE A 232 15.22 -1.33 13.20
CA ILE A 232 15.21 -2.78 13.43
C ILE A 232 16.44 -3.42 12.78
N ALA A 233 17.21 -4.18 13.56
CA ALA A 233 18.31 -4.99 13.05
C ALA A 233 17.78 -6.31 12.48
N ALA A 234 18.49 -6.92 11.53
CA ALA A 234 18.22 -8.30 11.16
C ALA A 234 18.45 -9.20 12.38
N PRO A 235 17.69 -10.30 12.54
CA PRO A 235 18.00 -11.30 13.54
C PRO A 235 19.46 -11.74 13.37
N ALA A 236 20.25 -11.71 14.44
CA ALA A 236 21.56 -12.33 14.40
C ALA A 236 21.37 -13.81 14.06
N GLU A 237 21.96 -14.28 12.96
CA GLU A 237 21.88 -15.69 12.58
C GLU A 237 22.16 -16.56 13.80
N ALA A 238 21.20 -17.43 14.16
CA ALA A 238 21.42 -18.48 15.12
C ALA A 238 22.43 -19.45 14.51
N SER A 239 23.72 -19.17 14.75
CA SER A 239 24.89 -19.88 14.25
C SER A 239 24.74 -21.40 14.39
N ALA A 240 24.40 -22.07 13.29
CA ALA A 240 24.95 -23.39 13.04
C ALA A 240 26.47 -23.20 12.88
N SER A 241 27.21 -23.83 13.79
CA SER A 241 28.67 -23.81 13.91
C SER A 241 29.43 -23.78 12.57
N GLY A 242 29.97 -22.62 12.21
CA GLY A 242 30.86 -22.42 11.06
C GLY A 242 31.54 -21.04 11.11
N PRO A 243 32.79 -20.88 10.63
CA PRO A 243 33.53 -19.65 10.85
C PRO A 243 33.06 -18.52 9.91
N ARG A 244 32.40 -17.55 10.53
CA ARG A 244 32.40 -16.10 10.23
C ARG A 244 31.82 -15.68 8.87
N ALA A 245 30.49 -15.53 8.80
CA ALA A 245 29.83 -14.72 7.78
C ALA A 245 29.86 -13.23 8.13
N VAL A 246 30.11 -12.40 7.11
CA VAL A 246 30.15 -10.93 7.16
C VAL A 246 28.70 -10.41 7.14
N SER A 247 27.96 -10.54 8.24
CA SER A 247 26.56 -10.10 8.33
C SER A 247 26.37 -8.64 8.78
N GLY A 248 27.41 -7.98 9.31
CA GLY A 248 27.27 -6.62 9.88
C GLY A 248 27.16 -5.44 8.89
N ARG A 249 27.45 -5.63 7.59
CA ARG A 249 27.55 -4.51 6.63
C ARG A 249 26.25 -4.20 5.89
N SER A 250 25.42 -5.22 5.63
CA SER A 250 24.15 -5.07 4.90
C SER A 250 23.07 -4.40 5.78
N ASP A 251 22.99 -4.81 7.04
CA ASP A 251 22.06 -4.23 8.03
C ASP A 251 22.28 -2.73 8.23
N SER A 252 23.55 -2.31 8.31
CA SER A 252 23.89 -0.88 8.41
C SER A 252 23.49 -0.09 7.17
N PHE A 253 23.56 -0.69 5.98
CA PHE A 253 23.20 -0.01 4.74
C PHE A 253 21.68 0.16 4.60
N ILE A 254 20.90 -0.90 4.84
CA ILE A 254 19.43 -0.86 4.80
C ILE A 254 18.92 0.17 5.82
N THR A 255 19.38 0.08 7.08
CA THR A 255 18.95 0.99 8.14
C THR A 255 19.28 2.45 7.82
N THR A 256 20.50 2.73 7.34
CA THR A 256 20.92 4.08 6.92
C THR A 256 20.10 4.60 5.75
N LYS A 257 19.87 3.78 4.71
CA LYS A 257 19.09 4.17 3.54
C LYS A 257 17.63 4.43 3.90
N ALA A 258 17.03 3.58 4.73
CA ALA A 258 15.68 3.76 5.23
C ALA A 258 15.55 5.03 6.09
N ALA A 259 16.52 5.31 6.97
CA ALA A 259 16.56 6.54 7.77
C ALA A 259 16.60 7.80 6.89
N TYR A 260 17.48 7.80 5.88
CA TYR A 260 17.60 8.90 4.93
C TYR A 260 16.31 9.14 4.16
N LEU A 261 15.71 8.08 3.59
CA LEU A 261 14.46 8.19 2.85
C LEU A 261 13.31 8.65 3.75
N ALA A 262 13.24 8.20 5.00
CA ALA A 262 12.21 8.65 5.95
C ALA A 262 12.32 10.16 6.23
N ASP A 263 13.52 10.67 6.49
CA ASP A 263 13.76 12.10 6.73
C ASP A 263 13.36 12.94 5.51
N GLN A 264 13.84 12.55 4.32
CA GLN A 264 13.56 13.29 3.09
C GLN A 264 12.07 13.26 2.72
N LEU A 265 11.41 12.12 2.91
CA LEU A 265 9.98 11.97 2.62
C LEU A 265 9.14 12.85 3.54
N SER A 266 9.43 12.85 4.84
CA SER A 266 8.73 13.71 5.81
C SER A 266 8.92 15.18 5.47
N ARG A 267 10.15 15.63 5.22
CA ARG A 267 10.43 17.03 4.83
C ARG A 267 9.66 17.45 3.59
N GLY A 268 9.65 16.62 2.54
CA GLY A 268 8.95 16.90 1.28
C GLY A 268 7.45 17.02 1.46
N VAL A 269 6.84 16.07 2.16
CA VAL A 269 5.39 16.02 2.43
C VAL A 269 4.96 17.17 3.34
N VAL A 270 5.63 17.36 4.48
CA VAL A 270 5.30 18.43 5.45
C VAL A 270 5.40 19.79 4.81
N ARG A 271 6.49 20.07 4.07
CA ARG A 271 6.67 21.34 3.34
C ARG A 271 5.53 21.58 2.35
N THR A 272 5.11 20.56 1.62
CA THR A 272 4.06 20.67 0.59
C THR A 272 2.71 20.94 1.21
N VAL A 273 2.31 20.13 2.19
CA VAL A 273 1.01 20.26 2.86
C VAL A 273 0.89 21.59 3.61
N LEU A 274 1.92 21.97 4.39
CA LEU A 274 1.90 23.25 5.12
C LEU A 274 2.01 24.46 4.19
N GLY A 275 2.73 24.32 3.06
CA GLY A 275 2.78 25.35 2.02
C GLY A 275 1.41 25.61 1.43
N GLU A 276 0.67 24.56 1.06
CA GLU A 276 -0.69 24.69 0.53
C GLU A 276 -1.70 25.16 1.59
N LEU A 277 -1.56 24.70 2.84
CA LEU A 277 -2.36 25.22 3.96
C LEU A 277 -2.15 26.73 4.11
N ARG A 278 -0.90 27.20 4.11
CA ARG A 278 -0.58 28.63 4.19
C ARG A 278 -1.10 29.42 2.99
N ARG A 279 -1.03 28.85 1.79
CA ARG A 279 -1.44 29.51 0.54
C ARG A 279 -2.95 29.59 0.37
N THR A 280 -3.68 28.56 0.80
CA THR A 280 -5.11 28.38 0.50
C THR A 280 -6.03 28.45 1.72
N GLY A 281 -5.50 28.27 2.92
CA GLY A 281 -6.28 28.17 4.16
C GLY A 281 -6.87 26.78 4.44
N PHE A 282 -6.64 25.77 3.58
CA PHE A 282 -7.26 24.44 3.71
C PHE A 282 -6.29 23.28 3.49
N PHE A 283 -6.66 22.12 4.02
CA PHE A 283 -6.12 20.83 3.60
C PHE A 283 -6.84 20.31 2.35
N TRP A 284 -6.10 19.57 1.53
CA TRP A 284 -6.55 19.01 0.26
C TRP A 284 -6.46 17.48 0.30
N GLU A 285 -7.29 16.84 -0.50
CA GLU A 285 -7.39 15.38 -0.59
C GLU A 285 -6.12 14.72 -1.12
N GLN A 286 -5.55 15.32 -2.17
CA GLN A 286 -4.33 14.88 -2.83
C GLN A 286 -3.51 16.09 -3.32
N PHE A 287 -2.26 15.85 -3.72
CA PHE A 287 -1.34 16.88 -4.21
C PHE A 287 -0.76 16.50 -5.57
N ASN A 288 -0.60 17.50 -6.43
CA ASN A 288 0.08 17.33 -7.71
C ASN A 288 1.57 17.03 -7.47
N ASP A 289 2.08 15.99 -8.12
CA ASP A 289 3.44 15.49 -7.92
C ASP A 289 4.55 16.35 -8.52
N THR A 290 4.20 17.24 -9.45
CA THR A 290 5.16 18.16 -10.09
C THR A 290 5.19 19.53 -9.42
N THR A 291 4.04 20.04 -9.01
CA THR A 291 3.88 21.42 -8.52
C THR A 291 3.63 21.51 -7.01
N GLY A 292 3.24 20.41 -6.37
CA GLY A 292 2.83 20.38 -4.97
C GLY A 292 1.49 21.05 -4.69
N ARG A 293 0.75 21.50 -5.71
CA ARG A 293 -0.56 22.14 -5.53
C ARG A 293 -1.59 21.13 -5.03
N GLY A 294 -2.40 21.52 -4.06
CA GLY A 294 -3.55 20.76 -3.59
C GLY A 294 -4.58 20.61 -4.71
N GLN A 295 -5.21 19.44 -4.79
CA GLN A 295 -6.21 19.11 -5.81
C GLN A 295 -7.42 18.42 -5.18
N ARG A 296 -8.53 18.41 -5.92
CA ARG A 296 -9.78 17.70 -5.59
C ARG A 296 -10.45 18.26 -4.33
N ALA A 297 -11.01 17.41 -3.46
CA ALA A 297 -11.85 17.86 -2.35
C ALA A 297 -11.07 18.72 -1.34
N HIS A 298 -11.71 19.80 -0.88
CA HIS A 298 -11.25 20.66 0.22
C HIS A 298 -12.46 21.31 0.93
N PRO A 299 -12.39 21.60 2.24
CA PRO A 299 -11.34 21.17 3.16
C PRO A 299 -11.33 19.65 3.34
N PHE A 300 -10.15 19.04 3.33
CA PHE A 300 -9.97 17.61 3.54
C PHE A 300 -9.07 17.36 4.75
N SER A 301 -9.63 17.52 5.96
CA SER A 301 -8.97 17.16 7.22
C SER A 301 -9.14 15.68 7.60
N GLY A 302 -9.36 14.82 6.59
CA GLY A 302 -9.34 13.36 6.73
C GLY A 302 -7.91 12.84 6.90
N TRP A 303 -7.47 11.91 6.06
CA TRP A 303 -6.11 11.37 6.17
C TRP A 303 -5.00 12.41 5.94
N THR A 304 -5.28 13.57 5.34
CA THR A 304 -4.28 14.64 5.19
C THR A 304 -3.80 15.16 6.54
N SER A 305 -4.61 15.04 7.58
CA SER A 305 -4.24 15.36 8.97
C SER A 305 -3.11 14.48 9.53
N LEU A 306 -2.81 13.33 8.90
CA LEU A 306 -1.66 12.48 9.26
C LEU A 306 -0.31 13.21 9.11
N VAL A 307 -0.26 14.33 8.37
CA VAL A 307 0.94 15.18 8.29
C VAL A 307 1.43 15.62 9.67
N VAL A 308 0.51 15.81 10.64
CA VAL A 308 0.85 16.18 12.02
C VAL A 308 1.71 15.11 12.69
N LEU A 309 1.40 13.82 12.42
CA LEU A 309 2.20 12.71 12.94
C LEU A 309 3.58 12.62 12.26
N MET A 310 3.68 13.02 10.99
CA MET A 310 4.95 13.06 10.25
C MET A 310 5.88 14.19 10.72
N MET A 311 5.34 15.24 11.35
CA MET A 311 6.11 16.33 11.96
C MET A 311 6.79 15.92 13.27
N SER A 312 6.34 14.84 13.92
CA SER A 312 6.95 14.36 15.15
C SER A 312 8.29 13.68 14.88
N SER A 313 9.33 14.15 15.57
CA SER A 313 10.66 13.56 15.60
C SER A 313 10.76 12.32 16.49
N GLU A 314 9.76 12.02 17.33
CA GLU A 314 9.82 10.89 18.26
C GLU A 314 9.41 9.56 17.60
N PRO A 315 10.00 8.42 18.01
CA PRO A 315 9.54 7.10 17.61
C PRO A 315 8.08 6.91 17.99
N LEU A 316 7.22 6.53 17.03
CA LEU A 316 5.87 6.07 17.35
C LEU A 316 6.03 4.72 18.07
N SER A 317 5.89 4.73 19.39
CA SER A 317 5.91 3.55 20.29
C SER A 317 4.84 2.53 19.92
#